data_AF-A0A1Q7FR58-F1
#
_entry.id   AF-A0A1Q7FR58-F1
#
_cell.length_a   1.000
_cell.length_b   1.000
_cell.length_c   1.000
_cell.angle_alpha   90.00
_cell.angle_beta   90.00
_cell.angle_gamma   90.00
#
_symmetry.space_group_name_H-M   'P 1'
#
loop_
_entity.id
_entity.type
_entity.pdbx_description
1 polymer ?
#
loop_
_entity_poly.entity_id
_entity_poly.type
_entity_poly.pdbx_seq_one_letter_code
_entity_poly.pdbx_strand_id
1 'polypeptide(L)'
;MISLTAPGRKQPPAHYRTPVTSSIALAVVLLAVAWFALGLQWNLRKGNTLLRWLQGGLPLLGRRTTMRWLGSSVVELKIAQPTDPFLDAEVLVVLEPRDVGLLWGWGRLHGRRDFLILRARLVQPPRFEVEAGDRRGWTGRDALQRLALAEWQRADWGDPDVQVAHSGGRAPQVAHRLWQEFQATSPAIWRLSIRRTHPHLEVHLRSPSPERGSAERLFQTFRELALAVTTNT
;
A
#
# COMPACT_ATOMS: atom_id res chain seq x y z
N MET A 1 44.02 66.82 32.91
CA MET A 1 43.70 65.45 33.34
C MET A 1 42.36 65.08 32.70
N ILE A 2 42.39 64.05 31.86
CA ILE A 2 41.35 63.66 30.91
C ILE A 2 40.24 62.89 31.65
N SER A 3 38.97 63.11 31.29
CA SER A 3 37.97 62.04 31.43
C SER A 3 36.92 62.16 30.31
N LEU A 4 37.12 61.35 29.26
CA LEU A 4 36.11 61.05 28.23
C LEU A 4 35.10 60.08 28.84
N THR A 5 33.84 60.48 28.95
CA THR A 5 32.72 59.58 29.27
C THR A 5 32.02 59.14 27.98
N ALA A 6 31.95 57.83 27.78
CA ALA A 6 31.55 57.15 26.55
C ALA A 6 30.07 57.38 26.15
N PRO A 7 29.72 57.24 24.85
CA PRO A 7 28.34 57.39 24.38
C PRO A 7 27.48 56.17 24.78
N GLY A 8 26.30 56.44 25.33
CA GLY A 8 25.32 55.42 25.69
C GLY A 8 24.88 54.59 24.49
N ARG A 9 25.12 53.27 24.53
CA ARG A 9 24.51 52.30 23.61
C ARG A 9 23.01 52.28 23.85
N LYS A 10 22.22 52.71 22.86
CA LYS A 10 20.78 52.41 22.82
C LYS A 10 20.59 50.89 22.81
N GLN A 11 19.98 50.34 23.85
CA GLN A 11 19.47 48.97 23.82
C GLN A 11 18.37 48.89 22.74
N PRO A 12 18.40 47.91 21.83
CA PRO A 12 17.30 47.70 20.91
C PRO A 12 16.05 47.24 21.71
N PRO A 13 14.83 47.63 21.28
CA PRO A 13 13.62 47.23 21.98
C PRO A 13 13.49 45.71 21.98
N ALA A 14 13.30 45.13 23.16
CA ALA A 14 12.95 43.72 23.31
C ALA A 14 11.67 43.46 22.51
N HIS A 15 11.77 42.64 21.46
CA HIS A 15 10.61 42.18 20.69
C HIS A 15 9.66 41.44 21.63
N TYR A 16 8.64 42.14 22.12
CA TYR A 16 7.58 41.59 22.95
C TYR A 16 6.75 40.66 22.05
N ARG A 17 7.10 39.36 22.03
CA ARG A 17 6.22 38.33 21.45
C ARG A 17 4.89 38.43 22.21
N THR A 18 3.87 38.94 21.55
CA THR A 18 2.58 39.23 22.17
C THR A 18 1.96 37.93 22.71
N PRO A 19 1.33 37.95 23.90
CA PRO A 19 0.78 36.75 24.55
C PRO A 19 -0.23 36.00 23.67
N VAL A 20 -0.94 36.72 22.79
CA VAL A 20 -1.87 36.16 21.80
C VAL A 20 -1.18 35.21 20.83
N THR A 21 0.03 35.54 20.36
CA THR A 21 0.81 34.69 19.47
C THR A 21 1.18 33.37 20.15
N SER A 22 1.51 33.43 21.44
CA SER A 22 1.83 32.25 22.25
C SER A 22 0.58 31.37 22.48
N SER A 23 -0.59 31.97 22.74
CA SER A 23 -1.84 31.23 22.92
C SER A 23 -2.30 30.53 21.64
N ILE A 24 -2.19 31.20 20.48
CA ILE A 24 -2.53 30.59 19.18
C ILE A 24 -1.57 29.44 18.86
N ALA A 25 -0.26 29.65 19.04
CA ALA A 25 0.73 28.61 18.80
C ALA A 25 0.47 27.37 19.68
N LEU A 26 0.16 27.59 20.97
CA LEU A 26 -0.20 26.50 21.88
C LEU A 26 -1.46 25.76 21.43
N ALA A 27 -2.51 26.47 21.05
CA ALA A 27 -3.75 25.86 20.56
C ALA A 27 -3.51 25.00 19.31
N VAL A 28 -2.70 25.49 18.36
CA VAL A 28 -2.33 24.74 17.15
C VAL A 28 -1.54 23.47 17.50
N VAL A 29 -0.57 23.55 18.43
CA VAL A 29 0.19 22.39 18.88
C VAL A 29 -0.71 21.36 19.55
N LEU A 30 -1.60 21.78 20.45
CA LEU A 30 -2.55 20.89 21.13
C LEU A 30 -3.48 20.21 20.12
N LEU A 31 -3.98 20.95 19.13
CA LEU A 31 -4.80 20.40 18.06
C LEU A 31 -4.03 19.36 17.24
N ALA A 32 -2.78 19.64 16.89
CA ALA A 32 -1.93 18.71 16.15
C ALA A 32 -1.66 17.42 16.94
N VAL A 33 -1.38 17.52 18.24
CA VAL A 33 -1.17 16.36 19.13
C VAL A 33 -2.45 15.55 19.29
N ALA A 34 -3.59 16.21 19.51
CA ALA A 34 -4.88 15.55 19.62
C ALA A 34 -5.23 14.82 18.31
N TRP A 35 -5.01 15.46 17.16
CA TRP A 35 -5.21 14.84 15.86
C TRP A 35 -4.32 13.60 15.68
N PHE A 36 -3.03 13.72 15.98
CA PHE A 36 -2.08 12.62 15.88
C PHE A 36 -2.54 11.41 16.70
N ALA A 37 -2.91 11.64 17.98
CA ALA A 37 -3.37 10.58 18.87
C ALA A 37 -4.66 9.90 18.36
N LEU A 38 -5.64 10.68 17.89
CA LEU A 38 -6.89 10.16 17.33
C LEU A 38 -6.64 9.37 16.04
N GLY A 39 -5.78 9.89 15.15
CA GLY A 39 -5.39 9.24 13.91
C GLY A 39 -4.68 7.91 14.14
N LEU A 40 -3.74 7.87 15.08
CA LEU A 40 -3.05 6.66 15.50
C LEU A 40 -4.04 5.62 16.04
N GLN A 41 -4.91 6.02 16.97
CA GLN A 41 -5.92 5.12 17.55
C GLN A 41 -6.86 4.57 16.47
N TRP A 42 -7.25 5.39 15.49
CA TRP A 42 -8.09 4.96 14.38
C TRP A 42 -7.36 3.94 13.50
N ASN A 43 -6.10 4.19 13.14
CA ASN A 43 -5.30 3.26 12.36
C ASN A 43 -5.11 1.92 13.09
N LEU A 44 -4.85 1.93 14.40
CA LEU A 44 -4.74 0.71 15.20
C LEU A 44 -6.05 -0.10 15.20
N ARG A 45 -7.20 0.56 15.40
CA ARG A 45 -8.52 -0.10 15.36
C ARG A 45 -8.80 -0.71 13.99
N LYS A 46 -8.52 0.04 12.92
CA LYS A 46 -8.75 -0.41 11.54
C LYS A 46 -7.80 -1.55 11.15
N GLY A 47 -6.52 -1.41 11.48
CA GLY A 47 -5.51 -2.44 11.31
C GLY A 47 -5.89 -3.74 12.02
N ASN A 48 -6.23 -3.70 13.31
CA ASN A 48 -6.65 -4.88 14.05
C ASN A 48 -7.89 -5.56 13.47
N THR A 49 -8.83 -4.79 12.92
CA THR A 49 -10.00 -5.33 12.24
C THR A 49 -9.61 -6.06 10.96
N LEU A 50 -8.75 -5.46 10.14
CA LEU A 50 -8.23 -6.12 8.93
C LEU A 50 -7.37 -7.34 9.25
N LEU A 51 -6.54 -7.28 10.29
CA LEU A 51 -5.70 -8.39 10.72
C LEU A 51 -6.53 -9.61 11.13
N ARG A 52 -7.60 -9.40 11.91
CA ARG A 52 -8.55 -10.47 12.25
C ARG A 52 -9.25 -11.05 11.02
N TRP A 53 -9.61 -10.20 10.07
CA TRP A 53 -10.18 -10.65 8.81
C TRP A 53 -9.17 -11.50 8.02
N LEU A 54 -7.91 -11.06 7.89
CA LEU A 54 -6.85 -11.77 7.18
C LEU A 54 -6.53 -13.15 7.77
N GLN A 55 -6.67 -13.33 9.09
CA GLN A 55 -6.48 -14.63 9.74
C GLN A 55 -7.31 -15.75 9.10
N GLY A 56 -8.46 -15.44 8.50
CA GLY A 56 -9.30 -16.42 7.81
C GLY A 56 -8.69 -17.04 6.55
N GLY A 57 -7.65 -16.44 5.95
CA GLY A 57 -7.02 -17.00 4.74
C GLY A 57 -5.50 -17.04 4.73
N LEU A 58 -4.81 -16.45 5.71
CA LEU A 58 -3.36 -16.61 5.88
C LEU A 58 -2.87 -18.07 5.90
N PRO A 59 -3.59 -19.04 6.50
CA PRO A 59 -3.18 -20.45 6.46
C PRO A 59 -3.03 -21.04 5.05
N LEU A 60 -3.66 -20.45 4.03
CA LEU A 60 -3.52 -20.87 2.63
C LEU A 60 -2.15 -20.51 2.04
N LEU A 61 -1.45 -19.53 2.62
CA LEU A 61 -0.10 -19.16 2.19
C LEU A 61 0.99 -19.91 2.95
N GLY A 62 0.71 -20.29 4.20
CA GLY A 62 1.63 -21.07 5.01
C GLY A 62 1.19 -21.26 6.46
N ARG A 63 1.94 -22.11 7.17
CA ARG A 63 1.57 -22.59 8.51
C ARG A 63 1.86 -21.59 9.63
N ARG A 64 2.82 -20.69 9.41
CA ARG A 64 3.26 -19.72 10.40
C ARG A 64 3.41 -18.35 9.77
N THR A 65 2.80 -17.35 10.39
CA THR A 65 2.90 -15.94 10.00
C THR A 65 3.53 -15.15 11.14
N THR A 66 4.49 -14.29 10.83
CA THR A 66 5.00 -13.27 11.75
C THR A 66 4.40 -11.93 11.38
N MET A 67 4.22 -11.06 12.36
CA MET A 67 3.65 -9.73 12.18
C MET A 67 4.58 -8.68 12.76
N ARG A 68 4.79 -7.58 12.03
CA ARG A 68 5.40 -6.37 12.58
C ARG A 68 4.73 -5.13 12.03
N TRP A 69 4.66 -4.09 12.87
CA TRP A 69 4.28 -2.76 12.44
C TRP A 69 5.49 -2.04 11.87
N LEU A 70 5.30 -1.39 10.72
CA LEU A 70 6.26 -0.50 10.08
C LEU A 70 5.71 0.92 10.22
N GLY A 71 6.08 1.58 11.32
CA GLY A 71 5.50 2.87 11.71
C GLY A 71 4.03 2.75 12.16
N SER A 72 3.23 3.80 11.91
CA SER A 72 1.83 3.92 12.35
C SER A 72 0.79 3.42 11.33
N SER A 73 1.23 3.10 10.11
CA SER A 73 0.34 2.99 8.95
C SER A 73 0.58 1.76 8.09
N VAL A 74 1.61 0.96 8.38
CA VAL A 74 1.87 -0.27 7.61
C VAL A 74 2.04 -1.44 8.58
N VAL A 75 1.35 -2.54 8.29
CA VAL A 75 1.58 -3.82 8.96
C VAL A 75 2.12 -4.79 7.94
N GLU A 76 3.26 -5.40 8.25
CA GLU A 76 3.82 -6.49 7.47
C GLU A 76 3.49 -7.82 8.14
N LEU A 77 2.90 -8.72 7.36
CA LEU A 77 2.64 -10.11 7.71
C LEU A 77 3.53 -10.98 6.83
N LYS A 78 4.63 -11.50 7.38
CA LYS A 78 5.54 -12.37 6.64
C LYS A 78 5.22 -13.84 6.92
N ILE A 79 5.12 -14.65 5.87
CA ILE A 79 4.86 -16.08 6.01
C ILE A 79 6.19 -16.79 6.31
N ALA A 80 6.42 -17.13 7.58
CA ALA A 80 7.65 -17.75 8.05
C ALA A 80 7.78 -19.22 7.65
N GLN A 81 6.67 -19.91 7.39
CA GLN A 81 6.65 -21.29 6.88
C GLN A 81 5.68 -21.39 5.69
N PRO A 82 6.10 -20.93 4.50
CA PRO A 82 5.29 -21.00 3.29
C PRO A 82 4.94 -22.44 2.92
N THR A 83 3.83 -22.61 2.20
CA THR A 83 3.42 -23.91 1.63
C THR A 83 3.37 -23.77 0.11
N ASP A 84 3.51 -24.89 -0.61
CA ASP A 84 3.48 -24.88 -2.07
C ASP A 84 2.24 -24.15 -2.63
N PRO A 85 2.42 -23.31 -3.67
CA PRO A 85 3.62 -23.15 -4.51
C PRO A 85 4.61 -22.04 -4.06
N PHE A 86 4.50 -21.55 -2.83
CA PHE A 86 5.24 -20.38 -2.36
C PHE A 86 6.60 -20.75 -1.75
N LEU A 87 7.65 -20.05 -2.16
CA LEU A 87 8.97 -20.07 -1.53
C LEU A 87 9.09 -18.98 -0.44
N ASP A 88 8.50 -17.82 -0.67
CA ASP A 88 8.30 -16.74 0.31
C ASP A 88 6.97 -16.06 -0.02
N ALA A 89 6.28 -15.55 1.00
CA ALA A 89 5.05 -14.79 0.82
C ALA A 89 4.92 -13.74 1.93
N GLU A 90 4.39 -12.58 1.57
CA GLU A 90 4.10 -11.51 2.52
C GLU A 90 2.81 -10.79 2.16
N VAL A 91 2.14 -10.28 3.19
CA VAL A 91 0.95 -9.44 3.08
C VAL A 91 1.25 -8.12 3.77
N LEU A 92 1.20 -7.04 3.02
CA LEU A 92 1.32 -5.68 3.55
C LEU A 92 -0.07 -5.08 3.68
N VAL A 93 -0.45 -4.70 4.90
CA VAL A 93 -1.61 -3.86 5.16
C VAL A 93 -1.15 -2.42 5.15
N VAL A 94 -1.52 -1.65 4.14
CA VAL A 94 -1.15 -0.24 4.02
C VAL A 94 -2.36 0.62 4.32
N LEU A 95 -2.32 1.30 5.46
CA LEU A 95 -3.34 2.24 5.92
C LEU A 95 -3.02 3.66 5.45
N GLU A 96 -4.07 4.47 5.32
CA GLU A 96 -3.94 5.92 5.18
C GLU A 96 -3.22 6.50 6.42
N PRO A 97 -2.32 7.49 6.27
CA PRO A 97 -1.56 8.10 7.36
C PRO A 97 -2.41 9.10 8.15
N ARG A 98 -3.46 8.61 8.83
CA ARG A 98 -4.48 9.43 9.52
C ARG A 98 -3.92 10.23 10.68
N ASP A 99 -2.76 9.84 11.20
CA ASP A 99 -1.99 10.54 12.22
C ASP A 99 -1.40 11.86 11.72
N VAL A 100 -1.23 12.04 10.40
CA VAL A 100 -0.74 13.28 9.78
C VAL A 100 -1.86 13.91 8.95
N GLY A 101 -2.72 14.70 9.59
CA GLY A 101 -4.01 15.17 9.02
C GLY A 101 -3.93 15.86 7.66
N LEU A 102 -2.96 16.76 7.46
CA LEU A 102 -2.77 17.44 6.17
C LEU A 102 -2.38 16.47 5.06
N LEU A 103 -1.41 15.58 5.34
CA LEU A 103 -0.96 14.57 4.38
C LEU A 103 -2.06 13.57 4.06
N TRP A 104 -2.84 13.18 5.08
CA TRP A 104 -4.01 12.33 4.92
C TRP A 104 -5.05 12.96 4.01
N GLY A 105 -5.43 14.22 4.26
CA GLY A 105 -6.37 14.97 3.45
C GLY A 105 -5.93 15.05 1.99
N TRP A 106 -4.68 15.45 1.75
CA TRP A 106 -4.10 15.51 0.41
C TRP A 106 -4.13 14.15 -0.31
N GLY A 107 -3.65 13.08 0.36
CA GLY A 107 -3.62 11.74 -0.22
C GLY A 107 -5.01 11.23 -0.56
N ARG A 108 -5.99 11.47 0.33
CA ARG A 108 -7.38 11.03 0.13
C ARG A 108 -8.05 11.73 -1.05
N LEU A 109 -7.77 13.04 -1.25
CA LEU A 109 -8.23 13.80 -2.42
C LEU A 109 -7.68 13.24 -3.73
N HIS A 110 -6.45 12.72 -3.71
CA HIS A 110 -5.82 12.07 -4.87
C HIS A 110 -6.13 10.58 -5.00
N GLY A 111 -7.15 10.09 -4.28
CA GLY A 111 -7.64 8.71 -4.42
C GLY A 111 -6.88 7.67 -3.60
N ARG A 112 -5.90 8.06 -2.76
CA ARG A 112 -5.25 7.13 -1.82
C ARG A 112 -6.28 6.63 -0.82
N ARG A 113 -6.34 5.31 -0.64
CA ARG A 113 -7.18 4.61 0.34
C ARG A 113 -6.33 3.57 1.06
N ASP A 114 -6.88 2.92 2.08
CA ASP A 114 -6.24 1.73 2.63
C ASP A 114 -6.25 0.62 1.57
N PHE A 115 -5.17 -0.16 1.50
CA PHE A 115 -5.00 -1.22 0.53
C PHE A 115 -4.14 -2.35 1.10
N LEU A 116 -4.24 -3.52 0.46
CA LEU A 116 -3.42 -4.67 0.75
C LEU A 116 -2.46 -4.89 -0.42
N ILE A 117 -1.24 -5.32 -0.10
CA ILE A 117 -0.28 -5.82 -1.08
C ILE A 117 -0.01 -7.28 -0.75
N LEU A 118 -0.33 -8.17 -1.67
CA LEU A 118 0.05 -9.58 -1.61
C LEU A 118 1.29 -9.77 -2.46
N ARG A 119 2.38 -10.24 -1.88
CA ARG A 119 3.63 -10.52 -2.61
C ARG A 119 4.06 -11.95 -2.38
N ALA A 120 4.60 -12.57 -3.41
CA ALA A 120 5.17 -13.89 -3.29
C ALA A 120 6.38 -14.11 -4.20
N ARG A 121 7.31 -14.92 -3.69
CA ARG A 121 8.28 -15.65 -4.48
C ARG A 121 7.79 -17.08 -4.61
N LEU A 122 7.75 -17.58 -5.83
CA LEU A 122 7.31 -18.94 -6.13
C LEU A 122 8.50 -19.89 -6.18
N VAL A 123 8.27 -21.17 -5.86
CA VAL A 123 9.28 -22.23 -6.01
C VAL A 123 9.75 -22.34 -7.46
N GLN A 124 8.82 -22.26 -8.41
CA GLN A 124 9.11 -22.18 -9.84
C GLN A 124 8.83 -20.75 -10.34
N PRO A 125 9.74 -20.12 -11.09
CA PRO A 125 9.49 -18.79 -11.64
C PRO A 125 8.34 -18.83 -12.67
N PRO A 126 7.52 -17.76 -12.77
CA PRO A 126 6.50 -17.64 -13.81
C PRO A 126 7.08 -17.82 -15.22
N ARG A 127 6.32 -18.42 -16.13
CA ARG A 127 6.80 -18.65 -17.52
C ARG A 127 6.70 -17.42 -18.42
N PHE A 128 5.93 -16.43 -17.99
CA PHE A 128 5.64 -15.21 -18.72
C PHE A 128 5.63 -14.03 -17.75
N GLU A 129 5.60 -12.82 -18.29
CA GLU A 129 5.49 -11.60 -17.49
C GLU A 129 4.28 -10.78 -17.93
N VAL A 130 3.56 -10.25 -16.95
CA VAL A 130 2.39 -9.39 -17.16
C VAL A 130 2.43 -8.29 -16.12
N GLU A 131 2.18 -7.06 -16.54
CA GLU A 131 1.67 -6.01 -15.67
C GLU A 131 0.26 -5.66 -16.08
N ALA A 132 -0.67 -5.65 -15.15
CA ALA A 132 -1.95 -4.99 -15.29
C ALA A 132 -2.13 -3.96 -14.17
N GLY A 133 -2.66 -2.80 -14.50
CA GLY A 133 -2.93 -1.74 -13.54
C GLY A 133 -4.20 -0.97 -13.86
N ASP A 134 -4.95 -0.61 -12.83
CA ASP A 134 -6.07 0.33 -12.92
C ASP A 134 -5.53 1.77 -12.87
N ARG A 135 -5.85 2.59 -13.88
CA ARG A 135 -5.45 4.00 -13.98
C ARG A 135 -6.07 4.89 -12.89
N ARG A 136 -7.21 4.46 -12.33
CA ARG A 136 -7.89 5.09 -11.19
C ARG A 136 -7.30 4.64 -9.87
N GLY A 137 -6.65 3.48 -9.85
CA GLY A 137 -5.93 2.95 -8.70
C GLY A 137 -4.65 3.72 -8.39
N TRP A 138 -4.40 3.96 -7.09
CA TRP A 138 -3.22 4.72 -6.63
C TRP A 138 -1.92 4.06 -7.10
N THR A 139 -1.76 2.75 -6.85
CA THR A 139 -0.55 2.01 -7.21
C THR A 139 -0.53 1.53 -8.66
N GLY A 140 -1.70 1.33 -9.28
CA GLY A 140 -1.81 0.98 -10.69
C GLY A 140 -1.28 2.09 -11.59
N ARG A 141 -1.72 3.32 -11.34
CA ARG A 141 -1.26 4.52 -12.07
C ARG A 141 0.26 4.68 -12.02
N ASP A 142 0.85 4.61 -10.83
CA ASP A 142 2.29 4.81 -10.62
C ASP A 142 3.13 3.71 -11.26
N ALA A 143 2.71 2.44 -11.14
CA ALA A 143 3.42 1.32 -11.76
C ALA A 143 3.42 1.41 -13.29
N LEU A 144 2.27 1.76 -13.88
CA LEU A 144 2.13 1.92 -15.33
C LEU A 144 2.95 3.10 -15.88
N GLN A 145 3.08 4.19 -15.12
CA GLN A 145 3.93 5.32 -15.50
C GLN A 145 5.42 4.97 -15.54
N ARG A 146 5.85 4.04 -14.68
CA ARG A 146 7.26 3.62 -14.56
C ARG A 146 7.64 2.48 -15.50
N LEU A 147 6.67 1.80 -16.11
CA LEU A 147 6.95 0.75 -17.08
C LEU A 147 7.63 1.34 -18.32
N ALA A 148 8.77 0.76 -18.68
CA ALA A 148 9.39 0.97 -19.98
C ALA A 148 8.54 0.28 -21.06
N LEU A 149 7.40 0.90 -21.40
CA LEU A 149 6.39 0.39 -22.33
C LEU A 149 6.95 0.09 -23.73
N ALA A 150 8.17 0.52 -24.05
CA ALA A 150 8.84 0.25 -25.31
C ALA A 150 9.25 -1.23 -25.46
N GLU A 151 9.53 -1.94 -24.37
CA GLU A 151 9.99 -3.34 -24.41
C GLU A 151 8.85 -4.36 -24.19
N TRP A 152 7.65 -3.88 -23.88
CA TRP A 152 6.50 -4.71 -23.51
C TRP A 152 5.37 -4.56 -24.52
N GLN A 153 4.71 -5.67 -24.85
CA GLN A 153 3.55 -5.65 -25.74
C GLN A 153 2.29 -5.27 -24.96
N ARG A 154 1.46 -4.39 -25.51
CA ARG A 154 0.18 -4.01 -24.89
C ARG A 154 -0.88 -5.04 -25.23
N ALA A 155 -1.68 -5.41 -24.24
CA ALA A 155 -2.91 -6.18 -24.43
C ALA A 155 -4.12 -5.31 -24.08
N ASP A 156 -5.24 -5.62 -24.72
CA ASP A 156 -6.53 -5.05 -24.38
C ASP A 156 -7.38 -6.11 -23.68
N TRP A 157 -7.85 -5.78 -22.48
CA TRP A 157 -8.74 -6.63 -21.68
C TRP A 157 -10.20 -6.15 -21.74
N GLY A 158 -10.51 -5.12 -22.55
CA GLY A 158 -11.85 -4.58 -22.74
C GLY A 158 -12.32 -3.62 -21.66
N ASP A 159 -11.48 -3.33 -20.65
CA ASP A 159 -11.73 -2.30 -19.63
C ASP A 159 -10.86 -1.07 -19.94
N PRO A 160 -11.46 0.10 -20.25
CA PRO A 160 -10.71 1.30 -20.62
C PRO A 160 -9.84 1.88 -19.49
N ASP A 161 -10.14 1.52 -18.24
CA ASP A 161 -9.40 1.96 -17.07
C ASP A 161 -8.25 1.01 -16.72
N VAL A 162 -8.20 -0.19 -17.31
CA VAL A 162 -7.14 -1.18 -17.08
C VAL A 162 -6.14 -1.13 -18.23
N GLN A 163 -4.88 -0.86 -17.91
CA GLN A 163 -3.79 -1.04 -18.87
C GLN A 163 -3.05 -2.32 -18.60
N VAL A 164 -2.70 -3.02 -19.66
CA VAL A 164 -2.02 -4.31 -19.60
C VAL A 164 -0.81 -4.28 -20.52
N ALA A 165 0.31 -4.73 -19.98
CA ALA A 165 1.54 -4.96 -20.70
C ALA A 165 2.01 -6.39 -20.42
N HIS A 166 2.54 -7.09 -21.41
CA HIS A 166 3.09 -8.43 -21.22
C HIS A 166 4.39 -8.65 -22.01
N SER A 167 5.18 -9.62 -21.56
CA SER A 167 6.40 -10.07 -22.22
C SER A 167 6.47 -11.60 -22.23
N GLY A 168 6.74 -12.16 -23.41
CA GLY A 168 6.82 -13.60 -23.68
C GLY A 168 5.47 -14.34 -23.80
N GLY A 169 5.25 -15.03 -24.93
CA GLY A 169 4.27 -16.11 -25.12
C GLY A 169 2.76 -15.83 -24.89
N ARG A 170 1.92 -16.84 -25.19
CA ARG A 170 0.45 -16.82 -24.99
C ARG A 170 0.08 -16.89 -23.49
N ALA A 171 0.14 -15.76 -22.80
CA ALA A 171 -0.25 -15.66 -21.40
C ALA A 171 -1.20 -14.50 -20.98
N PRO A 172 -1.69 -13.60 -21.87
CA PRO A 172 -2.66 -12.59 -21.45
C PRO A 172 -3.98 -13.15 -20.90
N GLN A 173 -4.42 -14.33 -21.37
CA GLN A 173 -5.76 -14.85 -21.05
C GLN A 173 -5.89 -15.36 -19.61
N VAL A 174 -4.85 -16.04 -19.10
CA VAL A 174 -4.83 -16.55 -17.71
C VAL A 174 -4.81 -15.36 -16.74
N ALA A 175 -3.94 -14.37 -16.99
CA ALA A 175 -3.88 -13.15 -16.19
C ALA A 175 -5.18 -12.35 -16.25
N HIS A 176 -5.82 -12.26 -17.42
CA HIS A 176 -7.11 -11.57 -17.56
C HIS A 176 -8.22 -12.28 -16.77
N ARG A 177 -8.35 -13.60 -16.88
CA ARG A 177 -9.35 -14.37 -16.11
C ARG A 177 -9.20 -14.12 -14.61
N LEU A 178 -7.96 -14.22 -14.12
CA LEU A 178 -7.67 -14.04 -12.70
C LEU A 178 -7.88 -12.59 -12.24
N TRP A 179 -7.59 -11.61 -13.10
CA TRP A 179 -7.98 -10.21 -12.85
C TRP A 179 -9.50 -10.09 -12.64
N GLN A 180 -10.32 -10.74 -13.47
CA GLN A 180 -11.78 -10.72 -13.27
C GLN A 180 -12.21 -11.42 -11.97
N GLU A 181 -11.57 -12.54 -11.61
CA GLU A 181 -11.88 -13.25 -10.35
C GLU A 181 -11.55 -12.42 -9.10
N PHE A 182 -10.42 -11.72 -9.12
CA PHE A 182 -10.06 -10.81 -8.04
C PHE A 182 -11.00 -9.59 -7.98
N GLN A 183 -11.47 -9.06 -9.12
CA GLN A 183 -12.47 -7.99 -9.17
C GLN A 183 -13.82 -8.45 -8.60
N ALA A 184 -14.18 -9.73 -8.79
CA ALA A 184 -15.37 -10.31 -8.19
C ALA A 184 -15.25 -10.47 -6.66
N THR A 185 -14.03 -10.69 -6.16
CA THR A 185 -13.76 -10.97 -4.72
C THR A 185 -13.43 -9.70 -3.92
N SER A 186 -12.88 -8.67 -4.57
CA SER A 186 -12.48 -7.42 -3.94
C SER A 186 -12.96 -6.22 -4.77
N PRO A 187 -13.52 -5.17 -4.14
CA PRO A 187 -14.17 -4.07 -4.84
C PRO A 187 -13.25 -3.18 -5.70
N ALA A 188 -11.93 -3.41 -5.74
CA ALA A 188 -11.03 -2.83 -6.74
C ALA A 188 -9.63 -3.45 -6.63
N ILE A 189 -9.17 -4.15 -7.67
CA ILE A 189 -7.75 -4.40 -7.90
C ILE A 189 -7.13 -3.12 -8.44
N TRP A 190 -6.01 -2.71 -7.88
CA TRP A 190 -5.24 -1.60 -8.44
C TRP A 190 -4.09 -2.07 -9.31
N ARG A 191 -3.50 -3.22 -9.02
CA ARG A 191 -2.32 -3.72 -9.73
C ARG A 191 -2.19 -5.23 -9.63
N LEU A 192 -1.80 -5.87 -10.72
CA LEU A 192 -1.35 -7.24 -10.82
C LEU A 192 -0.01 -7.24 -11.55
N SER A 193 1.03 -7.73 -10.90
CA SER A 193 2.37 -7.87 -11.47
C SER A 193 2.80 -9.32 -11.39
N ILE A 194 3.15 -9.88 -12.55
CA ILE A 194 3.75 -11.19 -12.73
C ILE A 194 5.12 -10.96 -13.39
N ARG A 195 6.18 -11.43 -12.76
CA ARG A 195 7.56 -11.27 -13.20
C ARG A 195 8.34 -12.58 -13.04
N ARG A 196 9.34 -12.81 -13.89
CA ARG A 196 10.29 -13.92 -13.72
C ARG A 196 11.30 -13.64 -12.61
N THR A 197 11.52 -12.37 -12.30
CA THR A 197 12.40 -11.90 -11.23
C THR A 197 11.59 -11.55 -9.98
N HIS A 198 12.26 -11.50 -8.84
CA HIS A 198 11.60 -11.23 -7.56
C HIS A 198 11.09 -9.79 -7.43
N PRO A 199 9.86 -9.57 -6.91
CA PRO A 199 8.85 -10.57 -6.54
C PRO A 199 8.16 -11.18 -7.77
N HIS A 200 7.93 -12.51 -7.75
CA HIS A 200 7.30 -13.21 -8.88
C HIS A 200 5.85 -12.80 -9.06
N LEU A 201 5.15 -12.62 -7.94
CA LEU A 201 3.76 -12.16 -7.90
C LEU A 201 3.64 -10.97 -6.96
N GLU A 202 2.92 -9.95 -7.41
CA GLU A 202 2.53 -8.82 -6.59
C GLU A 202 1.12 -8.35 -6.99
N VAL A 203 0.19 -8.37 -6.03
CA VAL A 203 -1.20 -7.93 -6.23
C VAL A 203 -1.52 -6.83 -5.24
N HIS A 204 -1.98 -5.68 -5.75
CA HIS A 204 -2.46 -4.59 -4.93
C HIS A 204 -3.97 -4.52 -5.06
N LEU A 205 -4.67 -4.61 -3.94
CA LEU A 205 -6.12 -4.49 -3.90
C LEU A 205 -6.53 -3.46 -2.87
N ARG A 206 -7.59 -2.72 -3.16
CA ARG A 206 -8.23 -1.86 -2.17
C ARG A 206 -8.60 -2.71 -0.95
N SER A 207 -8.45 -2.12 0.24
CA SER A 207 -8.74 -2.83 1.48
C SER A 207 -10.19 -3.36 1.45
N PRO A 208 -10.36 -4.69 1.60
CA PRO A 208 -11.67 -5.30 1.55
C PRO A 208 -12.47 -4.88 2.77
N SER A 209 -13.80 -4.79 2.61
CA SER A 209 -14.69 -4.58 3.75
C SER A 209 -14.88 -5.93 4.45
N PRO A 210 -14.52 -6.08 5.74
CA PRO A 210 -14.61 -7.35 6.45
C PRO A 210 -16.02 -7.96 6.46
N GLU A 211 -17.04 -7.13 6.31
CA GLU A 211 -18.46 -7.51 6.25
C GLU A 211 -18.91 -8.05 4.89
N ARG A 212 -18.14 -7.82 3.81
CA ARG A 212 -18.58 -8.06 2.42
C ARG A 212 -17.83 -9.16 1.69
N GLY A 213 -16.75 -9.71 2.26
CA GLY A 213 -15.92 -10.69 1.57
C GLY A 213 -15.17 -11.61 2.51
N SER A 214 -14.82 -12.79 2.01
CA SER A 214 -14.01 -13.78 2.74
C SER A 214 -12.52 -13.58 2.43
N ALA A 215 -11.70 -13.51 3.48
CA ALA A 215 -10.25 -13.52 3.31
C ALA A 215 -9.79 -14.83 2.65
N GLU A 216 -10.41 -15.95 3.04
CA GLU A 216 -10.12 -17.26 2.47
C GLU A 216 -10.26 -17.24 0.94
N ARG A 217 -11.35 -16.69 0.40
CA ARG A 217 -11.53 -16.61 -1.05
C ARG A 217 -10.46 -15.74 -1.72
N LEU A 218 -10.10 -14.61 -1.14
CA LEU A 218 -9.03 -13.75 -1.65
C LEU A 218 -7.69 -14.51 -1.74
N PHE A 219 -7.31 -15.18 -0.66
CA PHE A 219 -6.05 -15.93 -0.60
C PHE A 219 -6.08 -17.20 -1.45
N GLN A 220 -7.24 -17.83 -1.60
CA GLN A 220 -7.46 -18.95 -2.52
C GLN A 220 -7.26 -18.51 -3.97
N THR A 221 -7.84 -17.37 -4.40
CA THR A 221 -7.60 -16.81 -5.74
C THR A 221 -6.13 -16.45 -5.95
N PHE A 222 -5.44 -15.93 -4.92
CA PHE A 222 -4.00 -15.67 -5.00
C PHE A 222 -3.15 -16.95 -5.14
N ARG A 223 -3.55 -18.03 -4.47
CA ARG A 223 -2.91 -19.34 -4.62
C ARG A 223 -3.18 -19.97 -5.99
N GLU A 224 -4.41 -19.85 -6.49
CA GLU A 224 -4.81 -20.28 -7.84
C GLU A 224 -3.99 -19.55 -8.90
N LEU A 225 -3.78 -18.23 -8.75
CA LEU A 225 -2.87 -17.45 -9.58
C LEU A 225 -1.44 -18.02 -9.56
N ALA A 226 -0.91 -18.31 -8.37
CA ALA A 226 0.43 -18.84 -8.23
C ALA A 226 0.64 -20.21 -8.91
N LEU A 227 -0.37 -21.08 -8.86
CA LEU A 227 -0.34 -22.36 -9.56
C LEU A 227 -0.46 -22.15 -11.08
N ALA A 228 -1.35 -21.27 -11.54
CA ALA A 228 -1.61 -21.05 -12.95
C ALA A 228 -0.41 -20.44 -13.70
N VAL A 229 0.38 -19.59 -13.07
CA VAL A 229 1.55 -18.96 -13.71
C VAL A 229 2.76 -19.89 -13.82
N THR A 230 2.75 -21.01 -13.09
CA THR A 230 3.84 -22.01 -13.06
C THR A 230 3.54 -23.24 -13.91
N THR A 231 2.27 -23.60 -14.09
CA THR A 231 1.82 -24.77 -14.85
C THR A 231 1.67 -24.50 -16.36
N ASN A 232 1.91 -25.54 -17.17
CA ASN A 232 1.76 -25.54 -18.62
C ASN A 232 0.27 -25.79 -18.95
N THR A 233 -0.52 -24.75 -19.17
CA THR A 233 -1.90 -24.89 -19.69
C THR A 233 -2.03 -24.09 -20.97
#